data_AF-A0A497M5K1-F1
#
_entry.id   AF-A0A497M5K1-F1
#
_cell.length_a   1.000
_cell.length_b   1.000
_cell.length_c   1.000
_cell.angle_alpha   90.00
_cell.angle_beta   90.00
_cell.angle_gamma   90.00
#
_symmetry.space_group_name_H-M   'P 1'
#
loop_
_entity.id
_entity.type
_entity.pdbx_description
1 polymer ?
#
loop_
_entity_poly.entity_id
_entity_poly.type
_entity_poly.pdbx_seq_one_letter_code
_entity_poly.pdbx_strand_id
1 'polypeptide(L)'
;MQVPFLPAHAPSEGEGSLPVMIVDIFVSNLVLSAFVMLTLSGFAFFLLSPAILLYRGWLWGVLLNGVPTSGFPLVLPVMILEGEGYVLAALAGVNLGLSWLKPEWVYRGKYMSRREAVKMSLKNCLYIYGLVSLFLLVAAIVEVVSLSLVI
;
A
#
# COMPACT_ATOMS: atom_id res chain seq x y z
N MET A 1 10.81 -0.48 -33.53
CA MET A 1 9.60 -0.25 -32.71
C MET A 1 10.09 -0.05 -31.29
N GLN A 2 10.05 1.18 -30.79
CA GLN A 2 10.67 1.60 -29.53
C GLN A 2 9.74 1.21 -28.38
N VAL A 3 10.23 0.46 -27.40
CA VAL A 3 9.45 0.06 -26.23
C VAL A 3 9.25 1.33 -25.37
N PRO A 4 8.02 1.82 -25.13
CA PRO A 4 7.80 3.13 -24.50
C PRO A 4 8.19 3.21 -23.01
N PHE A 5 8.72 2.12 -22.44
CA PHE A 5 9.03 1.97 -21.02
C PHE A 5 10.50 1.73 -20.70
N LEU A 6 11.39 1.71 -21.70
CA LEU A 6 12.83 1.60 -21.45
C LEU A 6 13.47 2.99 -21.61
N PRO A 7 14.03 3.60 -20.54
CA PRO A 7 14.88 4.76 -20.72
C PRO A 7 16.07 4.38 -21.62
N ALA A 8 16.31 5.17 -22.65
CA ALA A 8 17.43 5.02 -23.60
C ALA A 8 18.79 5.45 -23.01
N HIS A 9 18.91 5.49 -21.68
CA HIS A 9 20.12 5.88 -20.98
C HIS A 9 20.59 4.70 -20.15
N ALA A 10 21.78 4.18 -20.50
CA ALA A 10 22.55 3.37 -19.58
C ALA A 10 22.67 4.10 -18.24
N PRO A 11 22.67 3.38 -17.10
CA PRO A 11 22.88 3.96 -15.78
C PRO A 11 24.08 4.92 -15.79
N SER A 12 23.80 6.22 -15.80
CA SER A 12 24.80 7.20 -15.42
C SER A 12 25.11 6.97 -13.94
N GLU A 13 26.36 7.17 -13.52
CA GLU A 13 26.91 6.93 -12.17
C GLU A 13 26.23 7.70 -11.00
N GLY A 14 24.97 8.11 -11.15
CA GLY A 14 24.09 8.68 -10.13
C GLY A 14 22.83 7.86 -9.84
N GLU A 15 22.70 6.62 -10.32
CA GLU A 15 21.67 5.70 -9.82
C GLU A 15 21.90 5.43 -8.34
N GLY A 16 20.92 5.79 -7.50
CA GLY A 16 20.96 5.50 -6.07
C GLY A 16 21.26 4.02 -5.86
N SER A 17 22.15 3.71 -4.91
CA SER A 17 22.50 2.32 -4.60
C SER A 17 21.22 1.49 -4.35
N LEU A 18 21.21 0.20 -4.70
CA LEU A 18 20.03 -0.68 -4.51
C LEU A 18 19.32 -0.50 -3.14
N PRO A 19 20.04 -0.33 -2.00
CA PRO A 19 19.41 -0.05 -0.72
C PRO A 19 18.59 1.25 -0.69
N VAL A 20 19.05 2.30 -1.37
CA VAL A 20 18.34 3.59 -1.47
C VAL A 20 17.03 3.39 -2.24
N MET A 21 17.06 2.70 -3.38
CA MET A 21 15.85 2.41 -4.16
C MET A 21 14.81 1.62 -3.35
N ILE A 22 15.24 0.58 -2.63
CA ILE A 22 14.36 -0.23 -1.78
C ILE A 22 13.70 0.65 -0.72
N VAL A 23 14.49 1.49 -0.03
CA VAL A 23 13.99 2.37 1.03
C VAL A 23 13.02 3.41 0.45
N ASP A 24 13.33 4.00 -0.71
CA ASP A 24 12.48 5.00 -1.34
C ASP A 24 11.12 4.43 -1.75
N ILE A 25 11.09 3.26 -2.38
CA ILE A 25 9.85 2.56 -2.75
C ILE A 25 9.06 2.18 -1.49
N PHE A 26 9.74 1.58 -0.50
CA PHE A 26 9.12 1.17 0.75
C PHE A 26 8.48 2.35 1.50
N VAL A 27 9.23 3.44 1.70
CA VAL A 27 8.74 4.62 2.43
C VAL A 27 7.63 5.32 1.67
N SER A 28 7.75 5.45 0.34
CA SER A 28 6.70 6.05 -0.49
C SER A 28 5.40 5.25 -0.40
N ASN A 29 5.48 3.93 -0.49
CA ASN A 29 4.31 3.07 -0.38
C ASN A 29 3.74 3.02 1.04
N LEU A 30 4.58 3.01 2.08
CA LEU A 30 4.12 3.00 3.46
C LEU A 30 3.45 4.32 3.84
N VAL A 31 4.08 5.46 3.51
CA VAL A 31 3.63 6.78 3.95
C VAL A 31 2.55 7.33 3.03
N LEU A 32 2.81 7.44 1.73
CA LEU A 32 1.87 8.10 0.81
C LEU A 32 0.69 7.17 0.51
N SER A 33 0.98 5.93 0.11
CA SER A 33 -0.08 5.00 -0.32
C SER A 33 -0.85 4.41 0.86
N ALA A 34 -0.18 3.72 1.78
CA ALA A 34 -0.87 3.03 2.87
C ALA A 34 -1.38 4.00 3.95
N PHE A 35 -0.53 4.91 4.45
CA PHE A 35 -0.93 5.79 5.53
C PHE A 35 -1.81 6.96 5.10
N VAL A 36 -1.34 7.82 4.19
CA VAL A 36 -2.08 9.02 3.79
C VAL A 36 -3.33 8.65 2.98
N MET A 37 -3.17 7.84 1.93
CA MET A 37 -4.28 7.60 1.00
C MET A 37 -5.31 6.61 1.54
N LEU A 38 -4.95 5.60 2.34
CA LEU A 38 -5.89 4.57 2.81
C LEU A 38 -6.29 4.75 4.27
N THR A 39 -5.33 4.83 5.19
CA THR A 39 -5.65 4.88 6.62
C THR A 39 -6.22 6.24 7.04
N LEU A 40 -5.56 7.34 6.65
CA LEU A 40 -5.98 8.69 7.05
C LEU A 40 -7.30 9.09 6.38
N SER A 41 -7.50 8.74 5.11
CA SER A 41 -8.79 8.93 4.44
C SER A 41 -9.91 8.11 5.10
N GLY A 42 -9.64 6.88 5.52
CA GLY A 42 -10.57 6.04 6.27
C GLY A 42 -10.91 6.59 7.65
N PHE A 43 -9.92 7.16 8.34
CA PHE A 43 -10.14 7.87 9.59
C PHE A 43 -11.07 9.08 9.40
N ALA A 44 -10.89 9.85 8.33
CA ALA A 44 -11.76 10.97 8.00
C ALA A 44 -13.19 10.51 7.64
N PHE A 45 -13.31 9.48 6.79
CA PHE A 45 -14.57 8.84 6.45
C PHE A 45 -14.34 7.37 6.05
N PHE A 46 -14.87 6.44 6.83
CA PHE A 46 -14.55 5.01 6.71
C PHE A 46 -14.78 4.42 5.31
N LEU A 47 -15.72 4.95 4.52
CA LEU A 47 -15.98 4.49 3.15
C LEU A 47 -14.97 5.01 2.12
N LEU A 48 -14.22 6.09 2.40
CA LEU A 48 -13.20 6.59 1.48
C LEU A 48 -12.05 5.59 1.34
N SER A 49 -11.68 4.90 2.42
CA SER A 49 -10.60 3.92 2.40
C SER A 49 -10.81 2.77 1.40
N PRO A 50 -11.93 2.00 1.45
CA PRO A 50 -12.21 0.98 0.44
C PRO A 50 -12.46 1.57 -0.95
N ALA A 51 -13.04 2.77 -1.06
CA ALA A 51 -13.23 3.42 -2.36
C ALA A 51 -11.88 3.74 -3.05
N ILE A 52 -10.91 4.27 -2.30
CA ILE A 52 -9.56 4.55 -2.80
C ILE A 52 -8.82 3.25 -3.12
N LEU A 53 -8.98 2.21 -2.30
CA LEU A 53 -8.40 0.88 -2.58
C LEU A 53 -8.94 0.30 -3.91
N LEU A 54 -10.24 0.36 -4.15
CA LEU A 54 -10.86 -0.09 -5.40
C LEU A 54 -10.40 0.75 -6.59
N TYR A 55 -10.32 2.07 -6.44
CA TYR A 55 -9.78 2.95 -7.47
C TYR A 55 -8.32 2.60 -7.81
N ARG A 56 -7.51 2.28 -6.81
CA ARG A 56 -6.12 1.82 -7.02
C ARG A 56 -6.07 0.48 -7.77
N GLY A 57 -6.92 -0.48 -7.39
CA GLY A 57 -7.03 -1.75 -8.12
C GLY A 57 -7.44 -1.56 -9.58
N TRP A 58 -8.33 -0.61 -9.86
CA TRP A 58 -8.68 -0.23 -11.23
C TRP A 58 -7.50 0.40 -11.98
N LEU A 59 -6.79 1.36 -11.37
CA LEU A 59 -5.59 1.97 -11.96
C LEU A 59 -4.52 0.94 -12.31
N TRP A 60 -4.29 -0.01 -11.41
CA TRP A 60 -3.40 -1.14 -11.63
C TRP A 60 -3.79 -1.99 -12.83
N GLY A 61 -5.08 -2.28 -13.01
CA GLY A 61 -5.57 -2.98 -14.20
C GLY A 61 -5.28 -2.20 -15.50
N VAL A 62 -5.46 -0.88 -15.48
CA VAL A 62 -5.15 -0.01 -16.62
C VAL A 62 -3.64 0.02 -16.91
N LEU A 63 -2.79 0.13 -15.89
CA LEU A 63 -1.33 0.16 -16.05
C LEU A 63 -0.79 -1.18 -16.55
N LEU A 64 -1.32 -2.30 -16.05
CA LEU A 64 -0.92 -3.64 -16.48
C LEU A 64 -1.30 -3.96 -17.92
N ASN A 65 -2.29 -3.27 -18.50
CA ASN A 65 -2.65 -3.46 -19.91
C ASN A 65 -1.50 -3.15 -20.87
N GLY A 66 -0.59 -2.25 -20.50
CA GLY A 66 0.57 -1.89 -21.31
C GLY A 66 1.77 -2.83 -21.18
N VAL A 67 1.74 -3.79 -20.25
CA VAL A 67 2.87 -4.68 -19.96
C VAL A 67 2.85 -5.87 -20.92
N PRO A 68 3.96 -6.18 -21.63
CA PRO A 68 4.03 -7.35 -22.49
C PRO A 68 3.80 -8.64 -21.67
N THR A 69 3.15 -9.63 -22.27
CA THR A 69 2.78 -10.88 -21.57
C THR A 69 3.97 -11.59 -20.92
N SER A 70 5.18 -11.46 -21.50
CA SER A 70 6.42 -12.01 -20.93
C SER A 70 6.89 -11.30 -19.66
N GLY A 71 6.57 -10.02 -19.47
CA GLY A 71 6.92 -9.25 -18.28
C GLY A 71 5.89 -9.37 -17.14
N PHE A 72 4.68 -9.82 -17.44
CA PHE A 72 3.60 -9.95 -16.45
C PHE A 72 3.96 -10.82 -15.23
N PRO A 73 4.62 -11.99 -15.39
CA PRO A 73 5.01 -12.81 -14.23
C PRO A 73 6.02 -12.15 -13.28
N LEU A 74 6.79 -11.17 -13.75
CA LEU A 74 7.75 -10.42 -12.92
C LEU A 74 7.06 -9.37 -12.05
N VAL A 75 6.00 -8.74 -12.56
CA VAL A 75 5.26 -7.68 -11.85
C VAL A 75 4.24 -8.26 -10.87
N LEU A 76 3.68 -9.44 -11.17
CA LEU A 76 2.60 -10.04 -10.38
C LEU A 76 2.93 -10.23 -8.88
N PRO A 77 4.12 -10.70 -8.48
CA PRO A 77 4.45 -10.87 -7.06
C PRO A 77 4.45 -9.55 -6.28
N VAL A 78 4.97 -8.47 -6.89
CA VAL A 78 4.97 -7.12 -6.29
C VAL A 78 3.54 -6.67 -6.06
N MET A 79 2.70 -6.81 -7.08
CA MET A 79 1.29 -6.40 -7.03
C MET A 79 0.49 -7.13 -5.95
N ILE A 80 0.73 -8.44 -5.78
CA ILE A 80 0.07 -9.23 -4.74
C ILE A 80 0.52 -8.74 -3.35
N LEU A 81 1.83 -8.61 -3.14
CA LEU A 81 2.38 -8.19 -1.84
C LEU A 81 1.96 -6.77 -1.46
N GLU A 82 2.04 -5.83 -2.40
CA GLU A 82 1.55 -4.47 -2.20
C GLU A 82 0.04 -4.45 -1.93
N GLY A 83 -0.72 -5.21 -2.73
CA GLY A 83 -2.18 -5.29 -2.61
C GLY A 83 -2.61 -5.71 -1.23
N GLU A 84 -2.01 -6.77 -0.67
CA GLU A 84 -2.28 -7.23 0.70
C GLU A 84 -1.92 -6.17 1.75
N GLY A 85 -0.78 -5.50 1.59
CA GLY A 85 -0.39 -4.37 2.45
C GLY A 85 -1.45 -3.26 2.45
N TYR A 86 -2.01 -2.94 1.28
CA TYR A 86 -3.06 -1.92 1.14
C TYR A 86 -4.42 -2.38 1.66
N VAL A 87 -4.79 -3.65 1.49
CA VAL A 87 -6.02 -4.20 2.09
C VAL A 87 -5.97 -4.06 3.61
N LEU A 88 -4.83 -4.41 4.23
CA LEU A 88 -4.62 -4.26 5.67
C LEU A 88 -4.63 -2.79 6.13
N ALA A 89 -4.00 -1.90 5.36
CA ALA A 89 -4.05 -0.46 5.63
C ALA A 89 -5.49 0.09 5.52
N ALA A 90 -6.25 -0.36 4.53
CA ALA A 90 -7.65 0.04 4.38
C ALA A 90 -8.52 -0.46 5.55
N LEU A 91 -8.30 -1.70 6.00
CA LEU A 91 -8.93 -2.25 7.20
C LEU A 91 -8.63 -1.40 8.44
N ALA A 92 -7.38 -0.97 8.62
CA ALA A 92 -6.98 -0.06 9.69
C ALA A 92 -7.73 1.28 9.59
N GLY A 93 -7.82 1.87 8.40
CA GLY A 93 -8.58 3.10 8.14
C GLY A 93 -10.07 2.97 8.46
N VAL A 94 -10.72 1.89 8.00
CA VAL A 94 -12.13 1.60 8.28
C VAL A 94 -12.38 1.46 9.78
N ASN A 95 -11.54 0.69 10.48
CA ASN A 95 -11.67 0.48 11.92
C ASN A 95 -11.51 1.80 12.70
N LEU A 96 -10.54 2.63 12.32
CA LEU A 96 -10.34 3.95 12.94
C LEU A 96 -11.53 4.88 12.72
N GLY A 97 -12.01 4.98 11.47
CA GLY A 97 -13.16 5.81 11.12
C GLY A 97 -14.43 5.37 11.86
N LEU A 98 -14.71 4.06 11.89
CA LEU A 98 -15.86 3.52 12.62
C LEU A 98 -15.72 3.69 14.13
N SER A 99 -14.52 3.54 14.69
CA SER A 99 -14.27 3.72 16.13
C SER A 99 -14.54 5.14 16.62
N TRP A 100 -14.39 6.15 15.75
CA TRP A 100 -14.77 7.52 16.06
C TRP A 100 -16.26 7.81 15.79
N LEU A 101 -16.81 7.36 14.65
CA LEU A 101 -18.17 7.69 14.20
C LEU A 101 -19.25 6.87 14.92
N LYS A 102 -19.05 5.54 14.99
CA LYS A 102 -20.00 4.54 15.50
C LYS A 102 -19.24 3.40 16.22
N PRO A 103 -18.70 3.65 17.43
CA PRO A 103 -17.93 2.65 18.19
C PRO A 103 -18.62 1.30 18.36
N GLU A 104 -19.93 1.31 18.54
CA GLU A 104 -20.78 0.13 18.75
C GLU A 104 -20.71 -0.88 17.59
N TRP A 105 -20.37 -0.44 16.38
CA TRP A 105 -20.26 -1.31 15.21
C TRP A 105 -18.97 -2.15 15.23
N VAL A 106 -17.89 -1.59 15.79
CA VAL A 106 -16.57 -2.23 15.89
C VAL A 106 -16.47 -3.03 17.19
N TYR A 107 -16.92 -2.44 18.31
CA TYR A 107 -16.78 -3.00 19.66
C TYR A 107 -18.14 -3.45 20.23
N ARG A 108 -18.83 -4.34 19.51
CA ARG A 108 -20.14 -4.86 19.90
C ARG A 108 -20.12 -5.40 21.34
N GLY A 109 -21.12 -5.00 22.13
CA GLY A 109 -21.27 -5.46 23.52
C GLY A 109 -20.34 -4.80 24.53
N LYS A 110 -19.51 -3.82 24.14
CA LYS A 110 -18.70 -3.02 25.06
C LYS A 110 -19.18 -1.58 25.06
N TYR A 111 -19.60 -1.08 26.23
CA TYR A 111 -19.84 0.35 26.42
C TYR A 111 -18.49 1.08 26.47
N MET A 112 -18.13 1.75 25.39
CA MET A 112 -16.90 2.53 25.27
C MET A 112 -17.22 3.94 24.77
N SER A 113 -16.58 4.94 25.37
CA SER A 113 -16.59 6.29 24.80
C SER A 113 -15.86 6.32 23.46
N ARG A 114 -16.19 7.28 22.59
CA ARG A 114 -15.50 7.45 21.30
C ARG A 114 -13.98 7.59 21.45
N ARG A 115 -13.52 8.27 22.50
CA ARG A 115 -12.08 8.45 22.77
C ARG A 115 -11.40 7.13 23.13
N GLU A 116 -12.05 6.31 23.95
CA GLU A 116 -11.52 4.97 24.30
C GLU A 116 -11.51 4.05 23.09
N ALA A 117 -12.57 4.06 22.28
CA ALA A 117 -12.66 3.29 21.05
C ALA A 117 -11.57 3.69 20.05
N VAL A 118 -11.34 5.00 19.82
CA VAL A 118 -10.25 5.48 18.97
C VAL A 118 -8.88 5.09 19.53
N LYS A 119 -8.66 5.23 20.84
CA LYS A 119 -7.38 4.83 21.46
C LYS A 119 -7.11 3.33 21.31
N MET A 120 -8.14 2.51 21.49
CA MET A 120 -8.07 1.06 21.26
C MET A 120 -7.79 0.75 19.80
N SER A 121 -8.49 1.43 18.88
CA SER A 121 -8.30 1.24 17.44
C SER A 121 -6.90 1.67 17.01
N LEU A 122 -6.35 2.77 17.52
CA LEU A 122 -4.97 3.19 17.24
C LEU A 122 -3.95 2.13 17.68
N LYS A 123 -4.16 1.52 18.86
CA LYS A 123 -3.31 0.41 19.32
C LYS A 123 -3.41 -0.79 18.38
N ASN A 124 -4.62 -1.15 17.94
CA ASN A 124 -4.83 -2.23 16.97
C ASN A 124 -4.21 -1.91 15.61
N CYS A 125 -4.32 -0.66 15.15
CA CYS A 125 -3.70 -0.19 13.92
C CYS A 125 -2.18 -0.32 13.98
N LEU A 126 -1.54 -0.08 15.13
CA LEU A 126 -0.10 -0.28 15.26
C LEU A 126 0.31 -1.74 14.99
N TYR A 127 -0.45 -2.72 15.49
CA TYR A 127 -0.21 -4.14 15.20
C TYR A 127 -0.43 -4.46 13.72
N ILE A 128 -1.50 -3.91 13.12
CA ILE A 128 -1.77 -4.06 11.68
C ILE A 128 -0.63 -3.44 10.85
N TYR A 129 -0.11 -2.29 11.26
CA TYR A 129 0.99 -1.60 10.57
C TYR A 129 2.33 -2.34 10.63
N GLY A 130 2.53 -3.19 11.64
CA GLY A 130 3.64 -4.15 11.63
C GLY A 130 3.56 -5.09 10.43
N LEU A 131 2.36 -5.61 10.13
CA LEU A 131 2.13 -6.47 8.96
C LEU A 131 2.17 -5.68 7.65
N VAL A 132 1.54 -4.50 7.58
CA VAL A 132 1.60 -3.62 6.40
C VAL A 132 3.06 -3.32 6.04
N SER A 133 3.87 -2.93 7.02
CA SER A 133 5.29 -2.64 6.81
C SER A 133 6.05 -3.86 6.30
N LEU A 134 5.76 -5.05 6.83
CA LEU A 134 6.38 -6.30 6.35
C LEU A 134 6.04 -6.58 4.89
N PHE A 135 4.76 -6.55 4.52
CA PHE A 135 4.33 -6.77 3.14
C PHE A 135 4.93 -5.76 2.17
N LEU A 136 4.90 -4.47 2.51
CA LEU A 136 5.44 -3.42 1.65
C LEU A 136 6.97 -3.45 1.54
N LEU A 137 7.68 -3.86 2.60
CA LEU A 137 9.13 -4.02 2.53
C LEU A 137 9.52 -5.18 1.62
N VAL A 138 8.85 -6.33 1.75
CA VAL A 138 9.09 -7.48 0.86
C VAL A 138 8.71 -7.12 -0.57
N ALA A 139 7.59 -6.40 -0.78
CA ALA A 139 7.20 -5.91 -2.10
C ALA A 139 8.29 -5.02 -2.72
N ALA A 140 8.83 -4.04 -1.97
CA ALA A 140 9.87 -3.15 -2.46
C ALA A 140 11.16 -3.90 -2.84
N ILE A 141 11.57 -4.90 -2.06
CA ILE A 141 12.73 -5.75 -2.40
C ILE A 141 12.47 -6.51 -3.70
N VAL A 142 11.30 -7.16 -3.81
CA VAL A 142 10.92 -7.94 -5.01
C VAL A 142 10.81 -7.04 -6.23
N GLU A 143 10.32 -5.81 -6.07
CA GLU A 143 10.22 -4.82 -7.14
C GLU A 143 11.59 -4.42 -7.67
N VAL A 144 12.51 -4.04 -6.78
CA VAL A 144 13.88 -3.67 -7.19
C VAL A 144 14.57 -4.84 -7.88
N VAL A 145 14.46 -6.06 -7.36
CA VAL A 145 15.02 -7.26 -8.02
C VAL A 145 14.39 -7.48 -9.40
N SER A 146 13.07 -7.30 -9.52
CA SER A 146 12.36 -7.49 -10.79
C SER A 146 12.78 -6.44 -11.82
N LEU A 147 12.96 -5.18 -11.42
CA LEU A 147 13.46 -4.11 -12.29
C LEU A 147 14.89 -4.38 -12.77
N SER A 148 15.77 -4.87 -11.88
CA SER A 148 17.15 -5.23 -12.23
C SER A 148 17.26 -6.43 -13.18
N LEU A 149 16.21 -7.24 -13.35
CA LEU A 149 16.18 -8.34 -14.32
C LEU A 149 15.65 -7.93 -15.70
N VAL A 150 14.96 -6.79 -15.77
CA VAL A 150 14.34 -6.28 -17.01
C VAL A 150 15.25 -5.28 -17.73
N ILE A 151 16.08 -4.56 -16.98
CA ILE A 151 17.11 -3.64 -17.47
C ILE A 151 18.38 -4.42 -17.82
#